data_AF-A0A0K8V755-F1
#
_entry.id   AF-A0A0K8V755-F1
#
_cell.length_a   1.000
_cell.length_b   1.000
_cell.length_c   1.000
_cell.angle_alpha   90.00
_cell.angle_beta   90.00
_cell.angle_gamma   90.00
#
_symmetry.space_group_name_H-M   'P 1'
#
loop_
_entity.id
_entity.type
_entity.pdbx_description
1 polymer ?
#
loop_
_entity_poly.entity_id
_entity_poly.type
_entity_poly.pdbx_seq_one_letter_code
_entity_poly.pdbx_strand_id
1 'polypeptide(L)'
;MTNPATGVSSKLLLSIGIGVGVTALSGASYLYYKYWKDNAIPEQWQRVGTLEMLEFFPIKSCAPLKFPEGTELECEILGLRYEGCRDRALMLVDKDDVMITARGYPKMVLINSRLVTPTKLEINAPGMDTLELDFKKLIEEAPGRDIHTAVFGAKLDAMLCGEKYDKWFSQFILGQESGLKLVYHPYQQPLKPIDKDLAKEPHIKKSDTGAFADATSYMMMNLSSVDDLNKRLPRPIKPIQFRGGFYLKMDKNEPYAEDSYDWVKVGNEAVFRRVAPCRRCILPNINPETGERDPENNPLKTLKT
;
A
#
# COMPACT_ATOMS: atom_id res chain seq x y z
N MET A 1 43.70 65.18 -2.98
CA MET A 1 42.51 64.46 -3.47
C MET A 1 42.90 63.72 -4.73
N THR A 2 42.99 62.39 -4.70
CA THR A 2 42.61 61.49 -5.81
C THR A 2 42.78 60.03 -5.35
N ASN A 3 41.67 59.30 -5.41
CA ASN A 3 41.53 57.86 -5.18
C ASN A 3 41.99 57.11 -6.45
N PRO A 4 42.68 55.95 -6.38
CA PRO A 4 42.66 54.99 -7.47
C PRO A 4 41.58 53.94 -7.21
N ALA A 5 40.55 53.95 -8.04
CA ALA A 5 39.51 52.92 -8.08
C ALA A 5 40.08 51.59 -8.57
N THR A 6 39.83 50.53 -7.81
CA THR A 6 40.09 49.13 -8.18
C THR A 6 39.06 48.67 -9.22
N GLY A 7 39.42 48.70 -10.51
CA GLY A 7 38.63 48.12 -11.58
C GLY A 7 38.86 46.62 -11.71
N VAL A 8 37.93 45.80 -11.23
CA VAL A 8 37.89 44.37 -11.56
C VAL A 8 37.55 44.25 -13.06
N SER A 9 38.43 43.63 -13.83
CA SER A 9 38.28 43.45 -15.28
C SER A 9 37.00 42.70 -15.63
N SER A 10 36.13 43.31 -16.44
CA SER A 10 34.87 42.74 -16.93
C SER A 10 35.04 41.41 -17.67
N LYS A 11 36.23 41.13 -18.21
CA LYS A 11 36.55 39.86 -18.87
C LYS A 11 36.70 38.69 -17.91
N LEU A 12 37.09 38.94 -16.65
CA LEU A 12 37.21 37.90 -15.61
C LEU A 12 35.82 37.51 -15.07
N LEU A 13 34.92 38.49 -14.90
CA LEU A 13 33.53 38.25 -14.51
C LEU A 13 32.74 37.51 -15.61
N LEU A 14 32.98 37.82 -16.89
CA LEU A 14 32.34 37.13 -18.01
C LEU A 14 32.79 35.67 -18.15
N SER A 15 34.07 35.39 -17.95
CA SER A 15 34.64 34.03 -18.07
C SER A 15 34.24 33.13 -16.89
N ILE A 16 34.15 33.68 -15.67
CA ILE A 16 33.58 32.97 -14.51
C ILE A 16 32.07 32.75 -14.73
N GLY A 17 31.33 33.74 -15.24
CA GLY A 17 29.90 33.62 -15.53
C GLY A 17 29.57 32.57 -16.60
N ILE A 18 30.38 32.48 -17.67
CA ILE A 18 30.23 31.46 -18.73
C ILE A 18 30.66 30.08 -18.24
N GLY A 19 31.77 29.97 -17.50
CA GLY A 19 32.25 28.68 -16.95
C GLY A 19 31.29 28.07 -15.93
N VAL A 20 30.72 28.89 -15.05
CA VAL A 20 29.66 28.47 -14.11
C VAL A 20 28.35 28.16 -14.86
N GLY A 21 27.99 28.97 -15.86
CA GLY A 21 26.79 28.76 -16.68
C GLY A 21 26.82 27.45 -17.48
N VAL A 22 27.93 27.11 -18.15
CA VAL A 22 28.07 25.88 -18.95
C VAL A 22 28.15 24.64 -18.04
N THR A 23 28.83 24.74 -16.89
CA THR A 23 28.91 23.63 -15.91
C THR A 23 27.57 23.39 -15.21
N ALA A 24 26.85 24.45 -14.84
CA ALA A 24 25.51 24.33 -14.25
C ALA A 24 24.47 23.83 -15.27
N LEU A 25 24.53 24.27 -16.53
CA LEU A 25 23.65 23.78 -17.60
C LEU A 25 23.94 22.32 -17.97
N SER A 26 25.21 21.90 -18.03
CA SER A 26 25.57 20.49 -18.29
C SER A 26 25.22 19.60 -17.10
N GLY A 27 25.42 20.07 -15.86
CA GLY A 27 25.02 19.37 -14.65
C GLY A 27 23.50 19.23 -14.53
N ALA A 28 22.74 20.31 -14.72
CA ALA A 28 21.28 20.28 -14.72
C ALA A 28 20.71 19.43 -15.86
N SER A 29 21.29 19.51 -17.07
CA SER A 29 20.88 18.68 -18.21
C SER A 29 21.19 17.20 -17.98
N TYR A 30 22.34 16.89 -17.38
CA TYR A 30 22.69 15.52 -17.00
C TYR A 30 21.77 14.98 -15.91
N LEU A 31 21.47 15.78 -14.88
CA LEU A 31 20.52 15.41 -13.82
C LEU A 31 19.10 15.24 -14.37
N TYR A 32 18.67 16.10 -15.29
CA TYR A 32 17.39 15.99 -15.98
C TYR A 32 17.33 14.75 -16.88
N TYR A 33 18.36 14.50 -17.67
CA TYR A 33 18.50 13.30 -18.48
C TYR A 33 18.50 12.03 -17.63
N LYS A 34 19.26 12.02 -16.53
CA LYS A 34 19.30 10.92 -15.57
C LYS A 34 17.92 10.70 -14.93
N TYR A 35 17.28 11.76 -14.46
CA TYR A 35 15.92 11.69 -13.90
C TYR A 35 14.91 11.15 -14.92
N TRP A 36 14.97 11.62 -16.17
CA TRP A 36 14.10 11.14 -17.25
C TRP A 36 14.37 9.67 -17.56
N LYS A 37 15.64 9.28 -17.68
CA LYS A 37 16.05 7.90 -17.97
C LYS A 37 15.66 6.93 -16.85
N ASP A 38 15.87 7.32 -15.59
CA ASP A 38 15.54 6.48 -14.42
C ASP A 38 14.01 6.33 -14.23
N ASN A 39 13.20 7.20 -14.84
CA ASN A 39 11.73 7.14 -14.81
C ASN A 39 11.10 6.71 -16.15
N ALA A 40 11.90 6.36 -17.16
CA ALA A 40 11.39 5.87 -18.43
C ALA A 40 10.98 4.40 -18.32
N ILE A 41 9.78 4.08 -18.83
CA ILE A 41 9.31 2.69 -18.91
C ILE A 41 10.20 1.94 -19.90
N PRO A 42 10.73 0.75 -19.55
CA PRO A 42 11.53 -0.06 -20.46
C PRO A 42 10.75 -0.51 -21.71
N GLU A 43 11.42 -0.49 -22.86
CA GLU A 43 10.87 -1.03 -24.11
C GLU A 43 11.07 -2.54 -24.23
N GLN A 44 12.13 -3.06 -23.61
CA GLN A 44 12.46 -4.48 -23.60
C GLN A 44 12.22 -5.08 -22.22
N TRP A 45 11.60 -6.26 -22.20
CA TRP A 45 11.23 -6.96 -20.97
C TRP A 45 11.89 -8.34 -20.97
N GLN A 46 12.46 -8.70 -19.82
CA GLN A 46 12.95 -10.05 -19.56
C GLN A 46 11.94 -10.79 -18.69
N ARG A 47 11.56 -12.00 -19.09
CA ARG A 47 10.75 -12.88 -18.24
C ARG A 47 11.58 -13.32 -17.03
N VAL A 48 11.01 -13.18 -15.84
CA VAL A 48 11.64 -13.57 -14.57
C VAL A 48 10.84 -14.58 -13.76
N GLY A 49 9.56 -14.78 -14.09
CA GLY A 49 8.69 -15.70 -13.36
C GLY A 49 7.22 -15.57 -13.76
N THR A 50 6.36 -16.00 -12.85
CA THR A 50 4.90 -15.99 -12.96
C THR A 50 4.29 -15.35 -11.71
N LEU A 51 3.18 -14.63 -11.89
CA LEU A 51 2.33 -14.19 -10.78
C LEU A 51 1.50 -15.40 -10.31
N GLU A 52 1.86 -15.96 -9.16
CA GLU A 52 1.28 -17.20 -8.64
C GLU A 52 0.02 -16.94 -7.82
N MET A 53 0.02 -15.86 -7.03
CA MET A 53 -1.14 -15.49 -6.21
C MET A 53 -1.41 -13.99 -6.29
N LEU A 54 -2.68 -13.66 -6.35
CA LEU A 54 -3.22 -12.31 -6.23
C LEU A 54 -4.08 -12.26 -4.98
N GLU A 55 -3.75 -11.33 -4.08
CA GLU A 55 -4.47 -11.16 -2.84
C GLU A 55 -4.91 -9.71 -2.71
N PHE A 56 -6.12 -9.54 -2.25
CA PHE A 56 -6.81 -8.26 -2.30
C PHE A 56 -7.64 -8.11 -1.05
N PHE A 57 -7.57 -6.97 -0.35
CA PHE A 57 -8.07 -6.86 1.02
C PHE A 57 -9.05 -5.68 1.13
N PRO A 58 -10.36 -5.90 0.94
CA PRO A 58 -11.36 -4.83 0.90
C PRO A 58 -11.35 -3.93 2.14
N ILE A 59 -11.19 -4.56 3.32
CA ILE A 59 -11.17 -3.89 4.61
C ILE A 59 -9.75 -3.94 5.17
N LYS A 60 -9.23 -2.77 5.55
CA LYS A 60 -7.90 -2.63 6.15
C LYS A 60 -7.74 -3.58 7.35
N SER A 61 -6.71 -4.42 7.29
CA SER A 61 -6.35 -5.42 8.32
C SER A 61 -7.24 -6.67 8.41
N CYS A 62 -8.27 -6.82 7.58
CA CYS A 62 -9.09 -8.03 7.54
C CYS A 62 -8.52 -9.09 6.57
N ALA A 63 -9.19 -10.24 6.42
CA ALA A 63 -8.82 -11.29 5.47
C ALA A 63 -8.93 -10.78 4.01
N PRO A 64 -8.27 -11.46 3.04
CA PRO A 64 -8.45 -11.12 1.64
C PRO A 64 -9.87 -11.45 1.15
N LEU A 65 -10.29 -10.80 0.06
CA LEU A 65 -11.52 -11.09 -0.66
C LEU A 65 -11.42 -12.49 -1.27
N LYS A 66 -12.47 -13.28 -1.10
CA LYS A 66 -12.62 -14.54 -1.83
C LYS A 66 -13.30 -14.27 -3.17
N PHE A 67 -12.65 -14.68 -4.25
CA PHE A 67 -13.17 -14.63 -5.62
C PHE A 67 -12.75 -15.89 -6.39
N PRO A 68 -13.45 -16.27 -7.48
CA PRO A 68 -13.15 -17.46 -8.26
C PRO A 68 -11.73 -17.45 -8.85
N GLU A 69 -11.14 -18.63 -9.00
CA GLU A 69 -9.87 -18.78 -9.74
C GLU A 69 -10.02 -18.30 -11.19
N GLY A 70 -8.97 -17.66 -11.72
CA GLY A 70 -8.99 -17.09 -13.07
C GLY A 70 -9.70 -15.74 -13.18
N THR A 71 -10.14 -15.15 -12.07
CA THR A 71 -10.70 -13.79 -12.06
C THR A 71 -9.63 -12.77 -12.46
N GLU A 72 -9.97 -11.92 -13.43
CA GLU A 72 -9.15 -10.76 -13.81
C GLU A 72 -9.45 -9.58 -12.88
N LEU A 73 -8.40 -8.87 -12.46
CA LEU A 73 -8.48 -7.71 -11.59
C LEU A 73 -8.00 -6.45 -12.32
N GLU A 74 -8.71 -5.36 -12.12
CA GLU A 74 -8.28 -4.04 -12.58
C GLU A 74 -7.16 -3.52 -11.68
N CYS A 75 -6.13 -2.92 -12.28
CA CYS A 75 -5.05 -2.24 -11.56
C CYS A 75 -5.25 -0.73 -11.63
N GLU A 76 -5.87 -0.14 -10.59
CA GLU A 76 -6.08 1.30 -10.48
C GLU A 76 -4.99 2.00 -9.67
N ILE A 77 -4.94 3.33 -9.73
CA ILE A 77 -4.00 4.11 -8.91
C ILE A 77 -4.24 3.93 -7.41
N LEU A 78 -5.48 3.62 -7.01
CA LEU A 78 -5.88 3.39 -5.64
C LEU A 78 -5.60 1.96 -5.14
N GLY A 79 -5.23 1.04 -6.03
CA GLY A 79 -5.00 -0.37 -5.75
C GLY A 79 -5.73 -1.28 -6.74
N LEU A 80 -5.70 -2.59 -6.44
CA LEU A 80 -6.51 -3.56 -7.17
C LEU A 80 -8.00 -3.22 -7.07
N ARG A 81 -8.77 -3.65 -8.06
CA ARG A 81 -10.22 -3.53 -8.07
C ARG A 81 -10.85 -4.76 -8.74
N TYR A 82 -11.95 -5.21 -8.15
CA TYR A 82 -12.83 -6.23 -8.72
C TYR A 82 -14.26 -5.71 -8.61
N GLU A 83 -14.91 -5.47 -9.76
CA GLU A 83 -16.25 -4.90 -9.83
C GLU A 83 -16.37 -3.60 -9.00
N GLY A 84 -17.29 -3.54 -8.04
CA GLY A 84 -17.48 -2.41 -7.12
C GLY A 84 -16.54 -2.40 -5.91
N CYS A 85 -15.65 -3.39 -5.76
CA CYS A 85 -14.78 -3.52 -4.59
C CYS A 85 -13.33 -3.11 -4.88
N ARG A 86 -12.73 -2.30 -3.99
CA ARG A 86 -11.37 -1.76 -4.12
C ARG A 86 -10.50 -2.02 -2.88
N ASP A 87 -9.19 -2.05 -3.10
CA ASP A 87 -8.19 -2.53 -2.15
C ASP A 87 -8.07 -1.55 -1.00
N ARG A 88 -8.25 -2.06 0.23
CA ARG A 88 -8.27 -1.25 1.46
C ARG A 88 -9.15 0.00 1.29
N ALA A 89 -10.29 -0.11 0.61
CA ALA A 89 -11.23 0.99 0.47
C ALA A 89 -12.13 1.15 1.70
N LEU A 90 -12.18 0.15 2.58
CA LEU A 90 -12.83 0.21 3.88
C LEU A 90 -11.80 0.19 5.02
N MET A 91 -12.10 0.90 6.11
CA MET A 91 -11.26 0.94 7.31
C MET A 91 -12.13 1.09 8.56
N LEU A 92 -11.64 0.60 9.69
CA LEU A 92 -12.28 0.82 10.99
C LEU A 92 -11.56 1.92 11.75
N VAL A 93 -12.34 2.79 12.37
CA VAL A 93 -11.87 3.81 13.32
C VAL A 93 -12.57 3.64 14.66
N ASP A 94 -11.97 4.14 15.74
CA ASP A 94 -12.61 4.17 17.04
C ASP A 94 -13.56 5.37 17.21
N LYS A 95 -14.08 5.56 18.43
CA LYS A 95 -14.96 6.69 18.78
C LYS A 95 -14.33 8.06 18.54
N ASP A 96 -13.01 8.16 18.61
CA ASP A 96 -12.23 9.39 18.45
C ASP A 96 -11.73 9.56 17.00
N ASP A 97 -12.31 8.79 16.06
CA ASP A 97 -11.97 8.78 14.63
C ASP A 97 -10.53 8.34 14.35
N VAL A 98 -9.91 7.60 15.27
CA VAL A 98 -8.55 7.07 15.10
C VAL A 98 -8.62 5.67 14.50
N MET A 99 -7.85 5.44 13.43
CA MET A 99 -7.72 4.14 12.77
C MET A 99 -7.33 3.03 13.76
N ILE A 100 -8.09 1.93 13.73
CA ILE A 100 -7.69 0.67 14.37
C ILE A 100 -7.14 -0.31 13.33
N THR A 101 -6.25 -1.22 13.76
CA THR A 101 -5.67 -2.24 12.87
C THR A 101 -5.49 -3.56 13.60
N ALA A 102 -5.22 -4.63 12.84
CA ALA A 102 -4.90 -5.95 13.41
C ALA A 102 -3.67 -5.93 14.34
N ARG A 103 -2.81 -4.90 14.23
CA ARG A 103 -1.70 -4.68 15.17
C ARG A 103 -2.19 -4.52 16.60
N GLY A 104 -3.33 -3.84 16.81
CA GLY A 104 -3.99 -3.71 18.11
C GLY A 104 -5.06 -4.76 18.35
N TYR A 105 -5.79 -5.14 17.29
CA TYR A 105 -6.95 -6.03 17.35
C TYR A 105 -6.79 -7.24 16.41
N PRO A 106 -5.99 -8.25 16.76
CA PRO A 106 -5.63 -9.34 15.86
C PRO A 106 -6.83 -10.10 15.26
N LYS A 107 -7.94 -10.22 15.99
CA LYS A 107 -9.18 -10.86 15.51
C LYS A 107 -9.71 -10.29 14.19
N MET A 108 -9.35 -9.06 13.81
CA MET A 108 -9.72 -8.48 12.51
C MET A 108 -9.35 -9.39 11.33
N VAL A 109 -8.24 -10.14 11.41
CA VAL A 109 -7.81 -11.03 10.31
C VAL A 109 -8.78 -12.18 10.05
N LEU A 110 -9.68 -12.48 11.00
CA LEU A 110 -10.70 -13.53 10.87
C LEU A 110 -11.96 -13.06 10.13
N ILE A 111 -12.05 -11.75 9.83
CA ILE A 111 -13.16 -11.17 9.10
C ILE A 111 -12.93 -11.42 7.61
N ASN A 112 -13.75 -12.29 7.04
CA ASN A 112 -13.70 -12.70 5.64
C ASN A 112 -14.74 -11.97 4.82
N SER A 113 -14.47 -11.74 3.55
CA SER A 113 -15.45 -11.15 2.65
C SER A 113 -15.45 -11.78 1.25
N ARG A 114 -16.59 -11.65 0.56
CA ARG A 114 -16.77 -12.05 -0.84
C ARG A 114 -17.78 -11.11 -1.50
N LEU A 115 -17.63 -10.89 -2.80
CA LEU A 115 -18.70 -10.25 -3.57
C LEU A 115 -19.76 -11.29 -3.94
N VAL A 116 -21.02 -10.90 -3.82
CA VAL A 116 -22.17 -11.73 -4.23
C VAL A 116 -22.98 -11.12 -5.36
N THR A 117 -22.78 -9.83 -5.59
CA THR A 117 -23.14 -9.12 -6.83
C THR A 117 -21.98 -8.17 -7.15
N PRO A 118 -21.98 -7.51 -8.32
CA PRO A 118 -20.94 -6.52 -8.64
C PRO A 118 -20.76 -5.41 -7.59
N THR A 119 -21.77 -5.09 -6.77
CA THR A 119 -21.70 -4.02 -5.77
C THR A 119 -21.88 -4.49 -4.33
N LYS A 120 -22.34 -5.73 -4.10
CA LYS A 120 -22.67 -6.22 -2.77
C LYS A 120 -21.56 -7.12 -2.22
N LEU A 121 -20.98 -6.67 -1.12
CA LEU A 121 -20.00 -7.39 -0.31
C LEU A 121 -20.70 -8.07 0.87
N GLU A 122 -20.54 -9.39 0.97
CA GLU A 122 -20.83 -10.14 2.19
C GLU A 122 -19.60 -10.17 3.08
N ILE A 123 -19.80 -9.92 4.37
CA ILE A 123 -18.78 -9.88 5.40
C ILE A 123 -19.16 -10.91 6.47
N ASN A 124 -18.23 -11.79 6.81
CA ASN A 124 -18.45 -12.91 7.71
C ASN A 124 -17.33 -12.98 8.75
N ALA A 125 -17.68 -13.36 9.97
CA ALA A 125 -16.74 -13.64 11.04
C ALA A 125 -17.27 -14.76 11.96
N PRO A 126 -16.39 -15.48 12.68
CA PRO A 126 -16.81 -16.56 13.57
C PRO A 126 -17.83 -16.09 14.63
N GLY A 127 -18.98 -16.78 14.70
CA GLY A 127 -20.02 -16.50 15.68
C GLY A 127 -20.87 -15.26 15.41
N MET A 128 -20.76 -14.66 14.22
CA MET A 128 -21.54 -13.49 13.81
C MET A 128 -22.46 -13.83 12.63
N ASP A 129 -23.63 -13.19 12.58
CA ASP A 129 -24.48 -13.22 11.39
C ASP A 129 -23.78 -12.54 10.20
N THR A 130 -24.07 -12.99 8.98
CA THR A 130 -23.53 -12.39 7.76
C THR A 130 -23.98 -10.94 7.62
N LEU A 131 -23.02 -10.04 7.43
CA LEU A 131 -23.25 -8.62 7.19
C LEU A 131 -23.15 -8.31 5.70
N GLU A 132 -24.20 -7.71 5.13
CA GLU A 132 -24.19 -7.22 3.75
C GLU A 132 -23.92 -5.72 3.69
N LEU A 133 -23.01 -5.33 2.81
CA LEU A 133 -22.70 -3.94 2.42
C LEU A 133 -22.84 -3.82 0.90
N ASP A 134 -23.66 -2.89 0.42
CA ASP A 134 -23.76 -2.56 -1.00
C ASP A 134 -23.11 -1.21 -1.28
N PHE A 135 -22.00 -1.22 -2.04
CA PHE A 135 -21.21 -0.01 -2.31
C PHE A 135 -22.01 1.07 -3.06
N LYS A 136 -22.93 0.67 -3.95
CA LYS A 136 -23.76 1.63 -4.69
C LYS A 136 -24.73 2.32 -3.74
N LYS A 137 -25.46 1.52 -2.96
CA LYS A 137 -26.40 2.02 -1.95
C LYS A 137 -25.70 2.90 -0.92
N LEU A 138 -24.49 2.50 -0.49
CA LEU A 138 -23.67 3.25 0.46
C LEU A 138 -23.37 4.68 -0.02
N ILE A 139 -23.07 4.85 -1.30
CA ILE A 139 -22.80 6.15 -1.91
C ILE A 139 -24.09 6.96 -2.08
N GLU A 140 -25.18 6.32 -2.51
CA GLU A 140 -26.49 6.97 -2.73
C GLU A 140 -27.12 7.47 -1.42
N GLU A 141 -26.95 6.72 -0.33
CA GLU A 141 -27.50 7.03 1.00
C GLU A 141 -26.51 7.77 1.91
N ALA A 142 -25.32 8.10 1.40
CA ALA A 142 -24.28 8.72 2.19
C ALA A 142 -24.81 9.99 2.87
N PRO A 143 -24.53 10.22 4.17
CA PRO A 143 -25.03 11.40 4.89
C PRO A 143 -24.42 12.73 4.38
N GLY A 144 -23.57 12.68 3.35
CA GLY A 144 -22.85 13.83 2.79
C GLY A 144 -21.82 14.42 3.75
N ARG A 145 -21.43 13.67 4.80
CA ARG A 145 -20.49 14.13 5.83
C ARG A 145 -19.35 13.14 5.97
N ASP A 146 -18.15 13.64 5.69
CA ASP A 146 -16.91 12.94 5.96
C ASP A 146 -16.47 13.18 7.40
N ILE A 147 -15.75 12.21 7.95
CA ILE A 147 -14.94 12.38 9.15
C ILE A 147 -13.49 12.68 8.76
N HIS A 148 -12.78 13.37 9.65
CA HIS A 148 -11.35 13.59 9.50
C HIS A 148 -10.59 12.55 10.33
N THR A 149 -9.87 11.66 9.66
CA THR A 149 -9.10 10.59 10.29
C THR A 149 -7.64 10.64 9.83
N ALA A 150 -6.85 9.64 10.22
CA ALA A 150 -5.50 9.47 9.76
C ALA A 150 -5.10 8.00 9.64
N VAL A 151 -4.36 7.68 8.58
CA VAL A 151 -3.62 6.42 8.46
C VAL A 151 -2.18 6.69 8.89
N PHE A 152 -1.77 6.17 10.04
CA PHE A 152 -0.44 6.42 10.63
C PHE A 152 -0.08 7.91 10.73
N GLY A 153 -1.05 8.75 11.11
CA GLY A 153 -0.87 10.20 11.25
C GLY A 153 -0.95 10.99 9.93
N ALA A 154 -1.02 10.30 8.78
CA ALA A 154 -1.32 10.92 7.49
C ALA A 154 -2.82 11.21 7.41
N LYS A 155 -3.18 12.49 7.53
CA LYS A 155 -4.57 12.95 7.58
C LYS A 155 -5.28 12.77 6.24
N LEU A 156 -6.54 12.37 6.29
CA LEU A 156 -7.44 12.24 5.14
C LEU A 156 -8.90 12.23 5.59
N ASP A 157 -9.79 12.47 4.62
CA ASP A 157 -11.23 12.39 4.79
C ASP A 157 -11.73 10.96 4.49
N ALA A 158 -12.78 10.56 5.20
CA ALA A 158 -13.38 9.24 5.06
C ALA A 158 -14.89 9.30 5.30
N MET A 159 -15.65 8.59 4.49
CA MET A 159 -17.11 8.58 4.53
C MET A 159 -17.60 7.54 5.55
N LEU A 160 -18.51 7.90 6.44
CA LEU A 160 -19.14 6.95 7.36
C LEU A 160 -20.05 5.97 6.62
N CYS A 161 -20.01 4.70 7.01
CA CYS A 161 -20.86 3.67 6.39
C CYS A 161 -22.23 3.54 7.06
N GLY A 162 -22.32 3.83 8.37
CA GLY A 162 -23.57 3.83 9.13
C GLY A 162 -23.63 2.80 10.26
N GLU A 163 -24.56 3.05 11.19
CA GLU A 163 -24.61 2.41 12.51
C GLU A 163 -24.76 0.88 12.48
N LYS A 164 -25.42 0.34 11.45
CA LYS A 164 -25.55 -1.11 11.25
C LYS A 164 -24.18 -1.79 11.16
N TYR A 165 -23.26 -1.18 10.42
CA TYR A 165 -21.91 -1.70 10.24
C TYR A 165 -21.09 -1.51 11.52
N ASP A 166 -21.16 -0.32 12.11
CA ASP A 166 -20.47 0.07 13.34
C ASP A 166 -20.75 -0.92 14.48
N LYS A 167 -22.03 -1.26 14.68
CA LYS A 167 -22.48 -2.25 15.67
C LYS A 167 -21.89 -3.64 15.40
N TRP A 168 -21.95 -4.13 14.16
CA TRP A 168 -21.45 -5.46 13.82
C TRP A 168 -19.94 -5.60 14.10
N PHE A 169 -19.14 -4.60 13.70
CA PHE A 169 -17.70 -4.61 13.95
C PHE A 169 -17.36 -4.44 15.43
N SER A 170 -18.09 -3.58 16.14
CA SER A 170 -17.92 -3.39 17.60
C SER A 170 -18.20 -4.69 18.35
N GLN A 171 -19.27 -5.41 17.99
CA GLN A 171 -19.62 -6.67 18.63
C GLN A 171 -18.54 -7.73 18.43
N PHE A 172 -18.08 -7.92 17.19
CA PHE A 172 -17.08 -8.95 16.90
C PHE A 172 -15.70 -8.64 17.51
N ILE A 173 -15.23 -7.40 17.39
CA ILE A 173 -13.87 -7.03 17.77
C ILE A 173 -13.76 -6.68 19.25
N LEU A 174 -14.72 -5.93 19.80
CA LEU A 174 -14.69 -5.43 21.18
C LEU A 174 -15.60 -6.22 22.13
N GLY A 175 -16.56 -6.99 21.62
CA GLY A 175 -17.59 -7.61 22.45
C GLY A 175 -18.60 -6.59 23.00
N GLN A 176 -18.78 -5.46 22.30
CA GLN A 176 -19.62 -4.34 22.73
C GLN A 176 -20.56 -3.91 21.61
N GLU A 177 -21.69 -3.29 21.96
CA GLU A 177 -22.68 -2.79 20.98
C GLU A 177 -22.17 -1.60 20.16
N SER A 178 -21.14 -0.90 20.65
CA SER A 178 -20.56 0.29 20.01
C SER A 178 -19.08 0.44 20.36
N GLY A 179 -18.41 1.41 19.72
CA GLY A 179 -17.02 1.76 19.98
C GLY A 179 -16.16 1.83 18.72
N LEU A 180 -16.58 1.18 17.64
CA LEU A 180 -15.95 1.23 16.32
C LEU A 180 -16.91 1.78 15.27
N LYS A 181 -16.35 2.48 14.29
CA LYS A 181 -17.05 2.97 13.10
C LYS A 181 -16.41 2.44 11.83
N LEU A 182 -17.22 1.98 10.88
CA LEU A 182 -16.76 1.62 9.54
C LEU A 182 -16.76 2.85 8.64
N VAL A 183 -15.63 3.08 7.98
CA VAL A 183 -15.47 4.16 7.00
C VAL A 183 -15.07 3.64 5.63
N TYR A 184 -15.42 4.39 4.61
CA TYR A 184 -15.22 4.10 3.20
C TYR A 184 -14.46 5.24 2.49
N HIS A 185 -13.65 4.88 1.50
CA HIS A 185 -12.99 5.81 0.58
C HIS A 185 -13.74 5.83 -0.77
N PRO A 186 -14.75 6.70 -0.95
CA PRO A 186 -15.54 6.76 -2.20
C PRO A 186 -14.83 7.51 -3.35
N TYR A 187 -13.70 8.17 -3.07
CA TYR A 187 -13.07 9.08 -4.01
C TYR A 187 -12.31 8.36 -5.11
N GLN A 188 -12.18 9.02 -6.27
CA GLN A 188 -11.45 8.50 -7.43
C GLN A 188 -9.94 8.72 -7.34
N GLN A 189 -9.47 9.48 -6.35
CA GLN A 189 -8.06 9.83 -6.17
C GLN A 189 -7.60 9.49 -4.74
N PRO A 190 -6.30 9.21 -4.56
CA PRO A 190 -5.70 9.09 -3.23
C PRO A 190 -5.78 10.42 -2.48
N LEU A 191 -6.21 10.38 -1.23
CA LEU A 191 -6.27 11.57 -0.36
C LEU A 191 -5.08 11.65 0.61
N LYS A 192 -4.49 10.48 0.93
CA LYS A 192 -3.42 10.36 1.91
C LYS A 192 -2.12 10.96 1.38
N PRO A 193 -1.45 11.85 2.12
CA PRO A 193 -0.12 12.33 1.75
C PRO A 193 0.90 11.19 1.83
N ILE A 194 2.02 11.36 1.11
CA ILE A 194 3.16 10.43 1.20
C ILE A 194 3.71 10.44 2.62
N ASP A 195 4.07 9.26 3.13
CA ASP A 195 4.79 9.12 4.39
C ASP A 195 6.11 9.92 4.34
N LYS A 196 6.40 10.70 5.38
CA LYS A 196 7.62 11.51 5.46
C LYS A 196 8.88 10.65 5.32
N ASP A 197 8.84 9.41 5.80
CA ASP A 197 9.95 8.47 5.70
C ASP A 197 10.17 7.94 4.29
N LEU A 198 9.12 7.96 3.46
CA LEU A 198 9.17 7.57 2.05
C LEU A 198 9.38 8.77 1.13
N ALA A 199 9.20 10.00 1.61
CA ALA A 199 9.32 11.20 0.80
C ALA A 199 10.72 11.41 0.17
N LYS A 200 11.74 10.67 0.64
CA LYS A 200 13.09 10.67 0.09
C LYS A 200 13.31 9.59 -0.98
N GLU A 201 12.36 8.68 -1.15
CA GLU A 201 12.46 7.63 -2.16
C GLU A 201 12.37 8.26 -3.56
N PRO A 202 13.30 7.92 -4.47
CA PRO A 202 13.52 8.69 -5.70
C PRO A 202 12.32 8.67 -6.66
N HIS A 203 11.49 7.64 -6.55
CA HIS A 203 10.42 7.39 -7.49
C HIS A 203 9.03 7.68 -6.90
N ILE A 204 8.83 7.78 -5.59
CA ILE A 204 7.46 7.88 -5.05
C ILE A 204 6.72 9.15 -5.51
N LYS A 205 5.45 9.00 -5.91
CA LYS A 205 4.55 10.08 -6.29
C LYS A 205 3.40 10.19 -5.30
N LYS A 206 2.76 11.36 -5.25
CA LYS A 206 1.59 11.60 -4.38
C LYS A 206 0.43 10.66 -4.68
N SER A 207 0.32 10.23 -5.93
CA SER A 207 -0.68 9.28 -6.40
C SER A 207 -0.47 7.84 -5.91
N ASP A 208 0.71 7.51 -5.36
CA ASP A 208 1.08 6.11 -5.13
C ASP A 208 0.52 5.57 -3.80
N THR A 209 -0.22 6.39 -3.03
CA THR A 209 -0.56 6.12 -1.62
C THR A 209 -1.78 5.22 -1.40
N GLY A 210 -2.55 4.95 -2.45
CA GLY A 210 -3.74 4.11 -2.41
C GLY A 210 -4.96 4.75 -1.72
N ALA A 211 -5.96 3.93 -1.40
CA ALA A 211 -7.04 4.30 -0.48
C ALA A 211 -6.53 4.30 0.99
N PHE A 212 -6.99 3.36 1.83
CA PHE A 212 -6.48 3.20 3.20
C PHE A 212 -5.28 2.26 3.30
N ALA A 213 -4.47 2.12 2.26
CA ALA A 213 -3.22 1.36 2.31
C ALA A 213 -2.22 1.98 3.31
N ASP A 214 -1.25 1.21 3.81
CA ASP A 214 -0.26 1.72 4.77
C ASP A 214 0.63 2.78 4.10
N ALA A 215 1.46 2.34 3.16
CA ALA A 215 2.37 3.19 2.40
C ALA A 215 1.83 3.44 1.00
N THR A 216 1.71 2.38 0.20
CA THR A 216 1.43 2.43 -1.24
C THR A 216 0.32 1.48 -1.69
N SER A 217 -0.22 1.71 -2.89
CA SER A 217 -1.33 0.93 -3.48
C SER A 217 -1.01 -0.53 -3.75
N TYR A 218 0.26 -0.85 -3.99
CA TYR A 218 0.71 -2.19 -4.37
C TYR A 218 1.90 -2.63 -3.51
N MET A 219 1.99 -3.93 -3.27
CA MET A 219 3.16 -4.60 -2.68
C MET A 219 3.34 -5.95 -3.37
N MET A 220 4.54 -6.20 -3.87
CA MET A 220 4.95 -7.47 -4.44
C MET A 220 5.76 -8.28 -3.42
N MET A 221 5.67 -9.60 -3.50
CA MET A 221 6.41 -10.52 -2.65
C MET A 221 6.89 -11.70 -3.49
N ASN A 222 8.17 -12.00 -3.47
CA ASN A 222 8.67 -13.23 -4.07
C ASN A 222 8.50 -14.39 -3.10
N LEU A 223 7.96 -15.50 -3.59
CA LEU A 223 7.71 -16.68 -2.76
C LEU A 223 9.00 -17.31 -2.25
N SER A 224 10.08 -17.26 -3.03
CA SER A 224 11.39 -17.73 -2.56
C SER A 224 11.94 -16.90 -1.40
N SER A 225 11.59 -15.61 -1.28
CA SER A 225 11.90 -14.76 -0.12
C SER A 225 11.19 -15.24 1.15
N VAL A 226 9.95 -15.73 1.02
CA VAL A 226 9.19 -16.30 2.14
C VAL A 226 9.78 -17.66 2.53
N ASP A 227 10.12 -18.50 1.55
CA ASP A 227 10.74 -19.80 1.77
C ASP A 227 12.10 -19.68 2.46
N ASP A 228 12.93 -18.72 2.05
CA ASP A 228 14.19 -18.42 2.72
C ASP A 228 14.00 -18.05 4.20
N LEU A 229 13.06 -17.14 4.47
CA LEU A 229 12.74 -16.77 5.84
C LEU A 229 12.24 -17.97 6.65
N ASN A 230 11.37 -18.80 6.06
CA ASN A 230 10.81 -19.98 6.72
C ASN A 230 11.88 -21.00 7.15
N LYS A 231 13.02 -21.09 6.44
CA LYS A 231 14.16 -21.94 6.86
C LYS A 231 14.78 -21.50 8.19
N ARG A 232 14.58 -20.24 8.57
CA ARG A 232 15.14 -19.61 9.79
C ARG A 232 14.11 -19.48 10.91
N LEU A 233 12.85 -19.85 10.66
CA LEU A 233 11.77 -19.74 11.63
C LEU A 233 11.52 -21.08 12.35
N PRO A 234 11.25 -21.05 13.67
CA PRO A 234 10.83 -22.26 14.38
C PRO A 234 9.45 -22.75 13.94
N ARG A 235 8.59 -21.82 13.51
CA ARG A 235 7.25 -22.07 12.96
C ARG A 235 7.14 -21.33 11.62
N PRO A 236 6.99 -22.06 10.50
CA PRO A 236 6.81 -21.46 9.20
C PRO A 236 5.57 -20.55 9.16
N ILE A 237 5.67 -19.48 8.39
CA ILE A 237 4.58 -18.54 8.13
C ILE A 237 4.10 -18.65 6.69
N LYS A 238 2.85 -18.25 6.46
CA LYS A 238 2.26 -18.20 5.12
C LYS A 238 2.57 -16.85 4.45
N PRO A 239 2.78 -16.80 3.13
CA PRO A 239 3.00 -15.54 2.40
C PRO A 239 1.94 -14.47 2.70
N ILE A 240 0.67 -14.87 2.85
CA ILE A 240 -0.46 -13.97 3.15
C ILE A 240 -0.27 -13.13 4.41
N GLN A 241 0.54 -13.57 5.39
CA GLN A 241 0.86 -12.81 6.59
C GLN A 241 1.60 -11.49 6.28
N PHE A 242 2.31 -11.42 5.15
CA PHE A 242 2.94 -10.20 4.67
C PHE A 242 1.98 -9.26 3.94
N ARG A 243 0.83 -9.77 3.51
CA ARG A 243 -0.25 -9.00 2.87
C ARG A 243 0.23 -8.24 1.63
N GLY A 244 1.16 -8.85 0.88
CA GLY A 244 1.44 -8.47 -0.50
C GLY A 244 0.19 -8.63 -1.33
N GLY A 245 0.00 -7.76 -2.33
CA GLY A 245 -1.09 -7.95 -3.28
C GLY A 245 -0.72 -8.94 -4.40
N PHE A 246 0.58 -9.07 -4.66
CA PHE A 246 1.14 -9.83 -5.78
C PHE A 246 2.21 -10.77 -5.24
N TYR A 247 2.06 -12.08 -5.45
CA TYR A 247 3.04 -13.08 -5.05
C TYR A 247 3.66 -13.75 -6.27
N LEU A 248 4.98 -13.63 -6.38
CA LEU A 248 5.73 -14.03 -7.56
C LEU A 248 6.41 -15.38 -7.33
N LYS A 249 6.22 -16.29 -8.27
CA LYS A 249 7.01 -17.51 -8.41
C LYS A 249 8.05 -17.28 -9.50
N MET A 250 9.30 -17.14 -9.07
CA MET A 250 10.42 -16.82 -9.95
C MET A 250 10.91 -18.07 -10.69
N ASP A 251 11.31 -17.94 -11.96
CA ASP A 251 11.87 -19.05 -12.74
C ASP A 251 13.20 -19.54 -12.12
N LYS A 252 13.94 -18.63 -11.49
CA LYS A 252 15.14 -18.92 -10.70
C LYS A 252 14.83 -18.74 -9.22
N ASN A 253 15.35 -19.65 -8.39
CA ASN A 253 15.20 -19.58 -6.94
C ASN A 253 16.17 -18.53 -6.35
N GLU A 254 15.82 -17.25 -6.53
CA GLU A 254 16.60 -16.10 -6.07
C GLU A 254 15.74 -15.30 -5.07
N PRO A 255 15.85 -15.59 -3.76
CA PRO A 255 15.21 -14.80 -2.72
C PRO A 255 15.58 -13.32 -2.83
N TYR A 256 14.60 -12.44 -2.61
CA TYR A 256 14.73 -10.99 -2.60
C TYR A 256 15.05 -10.33 -3.95
N ALA A 257 15.02 -11.09 -5.05
CA ALA A 257 15.27 -10.56 -6.39
C ALA A 257 14.34 -9.40 -6.78
N GLU A 258 13.12 -9.37 -6.24
CA GLU A 258 12.14 -8.30 -6.43
C GLU A 258 12.64 -6.91 -6.01
N ASP A 259 13.58 -6.84 -5.06
CA ASP A 259 14.13 -5.58 -4.57
C ASP A 259 15.01 -4.87 -5.61
N SER A 260 15.51 -5.63 -6.59
CA SER A 260 16.37 -5.15 -7.67
C SER A 260 15.61 -4.68 -8.91
N TYR A 261 14.29 -4.93 -8.99
CA TYR A 261 13.50 -4.57 -10.16
C TYR A 261 12.99 -3.13 -10.04
N ASP A 262 13.48 -2.25 -10.91
CA ASP A 262 12.94 -0.88 -10.98
C ASP A 262 11.56 -0.84 -11.64
N TRP A 263 11.35 -1.75 -12.60
CA TRP A 263 10.10 -1.90 -13.33
C TRP A 263 9.69 -3.36 -13.43
N VAL A 264 8.40 -3.62 -13.26
CA VAL A 264 7.81 -4.95 -13.38
C VAL A 264 6.59 -4.87 -14.28
N LYS A 265 6.55 -5.73 -15.31
CA LYS A 265 5.38 -5.89 -16.16
C LYS A 265 4.70 -7.22 -15.85
N VAL A 266 3.40 -7.15 -15.60
CA VAL A 266 2.53 -8.31 -15.35
C VAL A 266 1.51 -8.39 -16.48
N GLY A 267 1.47 -9.53 -17.18
CA GLY A 267 0.64 -9.67 -18.36
C GLY A 267 1.03 -8.70 -19.48
N ASN A 268 0.05 -8.21 -20.24
CA ASN A 268 0.30 -7.38 -21.41
C ASN A 268 0.32 -5.87 -21.11
N GLU A 269 -0.39 -5.44 -20.07
CA GLU A 269 -0.73 -4.02 -19.85
C GLU A 269 -0.28 -3.48 -18.50
N ALA A 270 -0.29 -4.29 -17.43
CA ALA A 270 -0.01 -3.80 -16.09
C ALA A 270 1.49 -3.61 -15.88
N VAL A 271 1.92 -2.35 -15.83
CA VAL A 271 3.33 -1.97 -15.60
C VAL A 271 3.44 -1.22 -14.28
N PHE A 272 4.30 -1.74 -13.41
CA PHE A 272 4.57 -1.23 -12.08
C PHE A 272 5.99 -0.69 -12.02
N ARG A 273 6.17 0.35 -11.21
CA ARG A 273 7.46 0.89 -10.86
C ARG A 273 7.70 0.64 -9.38
N ARG A 274 8.89 0.17 -9.02
CA ARG A 274 9.29 0.05 -7.62
C ARG A 274 9.49 1.45 -7.04
N VAL A 275 8.90 1.67 -5.88
CA VAL A 275 8.94 2.97 -5.19
C VAL A 275 9.70 2.90 -3.88
N ALA A 276 9.62 1.81 -3.13
CA ALA A 276 10.32 1.63 -1.86
C ALA A 276 10.30 0.15 -1.45
N PRO A 277 11.27 -0.32 -0.64
CA PRO A 277 11.16 -1.60 0.04
C PRO A 277 10.06 -1.56 1.12
N CYS A 278 9.36 -2.67 1.33
CA CYS A 278 8.32 -2.76 2.35
C CYS A 278 8.94 -2.94 3.75
N ARG A 279 8.90 -1.88 4.57
CA ARG A 279 9.31 -1.96 5.99
C ARG A 279 8.32 -2.83 6.77
N ARG A 280 8.83 -3.89 7.40
CA ARG A 280 7.99 -4.87 8.09
C ARG A 280 7.58 -4.38 9.48
N CYS A 281 6.27 -4.40 9.74
CA CYS A 281 5.69 -4.11 11.04
C CYS A 281 5.37 -5.41 11.79
N ILE A 282 4.67 -5.32 12.92
CA ILE A 282 4.25 -6.48 13.73
C ILE A 282 3.18 -7.36 13.05
N LEU A 283 2.47 -6.88 12.02
CA LEU A 283 1.31 -7.59 11.49
C LEU A 283 1.60 -9.04 11.02
N PRO A 284 2.73 -9.36 10.35
CA PRO A 284 3.06 -10.73 9.97
C PRO A 284 3.21 -11.71 11.15
N ASN A 285 3.27 -11.23 12.40
CA ASN A 285 3.27 -12.06 13.61
C ASN A 285 1.91 -12.74 13.90
N ILE A 286 0.84 -12.25 13.28
CA ILE A 286 -0.52 -12.71 13.52
C ILE A 286 -0.84 -13.85 12.55
N ASN A 287 -1.26 -14.99 13.08
CA ASN A 287 -1.75 -16.11 12.29
C ASN A 287 -3.11 -15.71 11.65
N PRO A 288 -3.25 -15.80 10.32
CA PRO A 288 -4.46 -15.36 9.62
C PRO A 288 -5.68 -16.26 9.86
N GLU A 289 -5.48 -17.50 10.34
CA GLU A 289 -6.55 -18.48 10.56
C GLU A 289 -7.06 -18.45 12.01
N THR A 290 -6.18 -18.17 12.97
CA THR A 290 -6.54 -18.17 14.40
C THR A 290 -6.63 -16.77 15.00
N GLY A 291 -6.03 -15.76 14.37
CA GLY A 291 -5.90 -14.41 14.94
C GLY A 291 -4.93 -14.34 16.10
N GLU A 292 -4.19 -15.42 16.40
CA GLU A 292 -3.23 -15.46 17.49
C GLU A 292 -1.87 -14.90 17.07
N ARG A 293 -1.17 -14.31 18.03
CA ARG A 293 0.20 -13.82 17.84
C ARG A 293 1.18 -14.94 18.10
N ASP A 294 2.26 -14.98 17.31
CA ASP A 294 3.39 -15.82 17.66
C ASP A 294 4.06 -15.28 18.95
N PRO A 295 4.14 -16.10 20.02
CA PRO A 295 4.60 -15.65 21.34
C PRO A 295 6.08 -15.27 21.38
N GLU A 296 6.87 -15.72 20.40
CA GLU A 296 8.30 -15.41 20.28
C GLU A 296 8.55 -14.20 19.37
N ASN A 297 7.49 -13.48 19.00
CA ASN A 297 7.53 -12.30 18.15
C ASN A 297 8.07 -12.58 16.73
N ASN A 298 7.96 -13.83 16.26
CA ASN A 298 8.27 -14.17 14.87
C ASN A 298 7.14 -13.74 13.92
N PRO A 299 7.44 -13.39 12.66
CA PRO A 299 8.77 -13.39 12.04
C PRO A 299 9.60 -12.12 12.32
N LEU A 300 9.06 -11.13 13.03
CA LEU A 300 9.71 -9.83 13.19
C LEU A 300 11.05 -9.91 13.92
N LYS A 301 11.17 -10.83 14.90
CA LYS A 301 12.44 -11.14 15.56
C LYS A 301 13.50 -11.62 14.57
N THR A 302 13.16 -12.58 13.72
CA THR A 302 14.07 -13.19 12.73
C THR A 302 14.37 -12.26 11.56
N LEU A 303 13.46 -11.36 11.19
CA LEU A 303 13.70 -10.35 10.14
C LEU A 303 14.72 -9.27 10.56
N LYS A 304 15.03 -9.15 11.85
CA LYS A 304 15.99 -8.18 12.39
C LYS A 304 17.42 -8.73 12.50
N THR A 305 17.61 -10.03 12.27
CA THR A 305 18.92 -10.69 12.30
C THR A 305 19.51 -10.77 10.91
#